data_AF-A0A7W7SZ96-F1
#
_entry.id   AF-A0A7W7SZ96-F1
#
_cell.length_a   1.000
_cell.length_b   1.000
_cell.length_c   1.000
_cell.angle_alpha   90.00
_cell.angle_beta   90.00
_cell.angle_gamma   90.00
#
_symmetry.space_group_name_H-M   'P 1'
#
loop_
_entity.id
_entity.type
_entity.pdbx_description
1 polymer ?
#
loop_
_entity_poly.entity_id
_entity_poly.type
_entity_poly.pdbx_seq_one_letter_code
_entity_poly.pdbx_strand_id
1 'polypeptide(L)'
;MEAKGFRGARYIAVVLLVISVAALVLFGAVQAKPVQAVALGLIIALGSTITGALLGFVFGIPRRVQGESGTTGYAVNTNFEQISDWLTKIIIGLGLVELGSIVGHFGRLSTTLGAALGPGTATTVAAGATIVFFVPLGFLVGYLLTRTFLTDAFRSFDDLPANAVTDAVDRVGTLAQRRYRSIHADYENQSHLPADNRNRETVERAAEATSPVSDVVTLCGEIENLLAELLAPYPSQDLASDELVDLLAARGVVDAELADALKGLFEFARKVALGRPLAPVDAVAVRNQGTAVLAEVGRLRRIAGVAFEKHVVDTLLDAAGGRGWRVVTDALVSEVPRVHVDALVVNGAGSVMVEARSLRDPVAVADLQGWLDHVPEQPLVLVVPGDQRQRARVEGLGRRGDVRVVMWDLEPGALVPLVEELLGRRPG
;
A
#
# COMPACT_ATOMS: atom_id res chain seq x y z
N MET A 1 24.77 15.90 4.22
CA MET A 1 26.11 16.22 3.65
C MET A 1 26.81 14.98 3.06
N GLU A 2 26.39 13.75 3.39
CA GLU A 2 26.99 12.48 2.95
C GLU A 2 26.84 12.16 1.45
N ALA A 3 25.76 12.59 0.80
CA ALA A 3 25.50 12.29 -0.62
C ALA A 3 26.52 12.92 -1.59
N LYS A 4 27.32 13.91 -1.17
CA LYS A 4 28.38 14.50 -2.01
C LYS A 4 29.67 13.65 -1.98
N GLY A 5 30.02 13.06 -0.84
CA GLY A 5 31.21 12.21 -0.70
C GLY A 5 31.11 10.90 -1.49
N PHE A 6 29.94 10.26 -1.46
CA PHE A 6 29.70 9.01 -2.19
C PHE A 6 29.77 9.20 -3.72
N ARG A 7 29.25 10.32 -4.23
CA ARG A 7 29.35 10.69 -5.65
C ARG A 7 30.81 10.93 -6.08
N GLY A 8 31.62 11.56 -5.23
CA GLY A 8 33.05 11.77 -5.48
C GLY A 8 33.85 10.46 -5.56
N ALA A 9 33.64 9.54 -4.62
CA ALA A 9 34.33 8.25 -4.60
C ALA A 9 33.96 7.38 -5.82
N ARG A 10 32.69 7.35 -6.22
CA ARG A 10 32.23 6.66 -7.45
C ARG A 10 32.88 7.25 -8.70
N TYR A 11 32.97 8.57 -8.77
CA TYR A 11 33.59 9.24 -9.91
C TYR A 11 35.09 8.90 -10.02
N ILE A 12 35.83 8.94 -8.92
CA ILE A 12 37.25 8.58 -8.89
C ILE A 12 37.46 7.12 -9.32
N ALA A 13 36.65 6.19 -8.80
CA ALA A 13 36.74 4.77 -9.17
C ALA A 13 36.47 4.54 -10.67
N VAL A 14 35.47 5.21 -11.24
CA VAL A 14 35.15 5.14 -12.68
C VAL A 14 36.28 5.72 -13.53
N VAL A 15 36.85 6.87 -13.13
CA VAL A 15 37.98 7.49 -13.86
C VAL A 15 39.20 6.56 -13.85
N LEU A 16 39.56 6.00 -12.69
CA LEU A 16 40.67 5.05 -12.58
C LEU A 16 40.43 3.78 -13.41
N LEU A 17 39.20 3.25 -13.41
CA LEU A 17 38.83 2.11 -14.24
C LEU A 17 39.02 2.42 -15.73
N VAL A 18 38.51 3.56 -16.19
CA VAL A 18 38.61 3.98 -17.61
C VAL A 18 40.06 4.16 -18.02
N ILE A 19 40.88 4.81 -17.20
CA ILE A 19 42.31 5.01 -17.46
C ILE A 19 43.03 3.66 -17.54
N SER A 20 42.77 2.74 -16.60
CA SER A 20 43.42 1.42 -16.58
C SER A 20 43.00 0.55 -17.76
N VAL A 21 41.73 0.58 -18.17
CA VAL A 21 41.27 -0.13 -19.38
C VAL A 21 41.87 0.50 -20.63
N ALA A 22 41.94 1.83 -20.72
CA ALA A 22 42.56 2.52 -21.85
C ALA A 22 44.06 2.19 -21.96
N ALA A 23 44.80 2.20 -20.85
CA ALA A 23 46.21 1.82 -20.81
C ALA A 23 46.42 0.37 -21.27
N LEU A 24 45.54 -0.55 -20.85
CA LEU A 24 45.56 -1.96 -21.27
C LEU A 24 45.29 -2.12 -22.77
N VAL A 25 44.32 -1.39 -23.32
CA VAL A 25 44.00 -1.39 -24.75
C VAL A 25 45.17 -0.83 -25.56
N LEU A 26 45.76 0.29 -25.13
CA LEU A 26 46.93 0.88 -25.78
C LEU A 26 48.13 -0.07 -25.74
N PHE A 27 48.37 -0.73 -24.61
CA PHE A 27 49.43 -1.72 -24.46
C PHE A 27 49.21 -2.94 -25.37
N GLY A 28 47.98 -3.43 -25.48
CA GLY A 28 47.63 -4.54 -26.37
C GLY A 28 47.75 -4.18 -27.85
N ALA A 29 47.39 -2.94 -28.22
CA ALA A 29 47.40 -2.47 -29.60
C ALA A 29 48.81 -2.42 -30.23
N VAL A 30 49.86 -2.30 -29.41
CA VAL A 30 51.26 -2.31 -29.88
C VAL A 30 51.90 -3.70 -29.92
N GLN A 31 51.16 -4.75 -29.56
CA GLN A 31 51.65 -6.13 -29.61
C GLN A 31 51.57 -6.71 -31.03
N ALA A 32 52.38 -7.75 -31.30
CA ALA A 32 52.40 -8.44 -32.59
C ALA A 32 51.03 -9.02 -33.00
N LYS A 33 50.18 -9.37 -32.03
CA LYS A 33 48.79 -9.82 -32.25
C LYS A 33 47.84 -8.94 -31.44
N PRO A 34 47.52 -7.74 -31.93
CA PRO A 34 46.92 -6.69 -31.10
C PRO A 34 45.52 -7.04 -30.59
N VAL A 35 44.68 -7.60 -31.46
CA VAL A 35 43.31 -8.01 -31.09
C VAL A 35 43.34 -9.10 -30.02
N GLN A 36 44.23 -10.09 -30.16
CA GLN A 36 44.38 -11.18 -29.20
C GLN A 36 44.90 -10.67 -27.85
N ALA A 37 45.91 -9.80 -27.85
CA ALA A 37 46.49 -9.24 -26.63
C ALA A 37 45.49 -8.37 -25.86
N VAL A 38 44.71 -7.53 -26.56
CA VAL A 38 43.64 -6.74 -25.94
C VAL A 38 42.55 -7.64 -25.36
N ALA A 39 42.07 -8.62 -26.12
CA ALA A 39 41.01 -9.52 -25.66
C ALA A 39 41.43 -10.32 -24.42
N LEU A 40 42.63 -10.90 -24.43
CA LEU A 40 43.15 -11.64 -23.28
C LEU A 40 43.43 -10.74 -22.07
N GLY A 41 43.94 -9.52 -22.29
CA GLY A 41 44.12 -8.53 -21.24
C GLY A 41 42.80 -8.20 -20.55
N LEU A 42 41.73 -7.96 -21.32
CA LEU A 42 40.41 -7.67 -20.79
C LEU A 42 39.81 -8.86 -20.02
N ILE A 43 40.03 -10.09 -20.49
CA ILE A 43 39.62 -11.31 -19.78
C ILE A 43 40.35 -11.41 -18.43
N ILE A 44 41.66 -11.14 -18.39
CA ILE A 44 42.44 -11.15 -17.15
C ILE A 44 41.93 -10.07 -16.19
N ALA A 45 41.65 -8.86 -16.68
CA ALA A 45 41.10 -7.76 -15.90
C ALA A 45 39.72 -8.09 -15.31
N LEU A 46 38.83 -8.66 -16.14
CA LEU A 46 37.49 -9.08 -15.72
C LEU A 46 37.54 -10.21 -14.70
N GLY A 47 38.34 -11.25 -14.95
CA GLY A 47 38.52 -12.36 -14.01
C GLY A 47 39.03 -11.87 -12.66
N SER A 48 40.05 -11.00 -12.67
CA SER A 48 40.60 -10.37 -11.47
C SER A 48 39.55 -9.54 -10.72
N THR A 49 38.72 -8.80 -11.44
CA THR A 49 37.64 -7.98 -10.87
C THR A 49 36.56 -8.85 -10.24
N ILE A 50 36.16 -9.95 -10.88
CA ILE A 50 35.16 -10.88 -10.33
C ILE A 50 35.70 -11.55 -9.07
N THR A 51 36.95 -12.03 -9.09
CA THR A 51 37.59 -12.62 -7.90
C THR A 51 37.63 -11.62 -6.75
N GLY A 52 38.05 -10.38 -7.03
CA GLY A 52 38.01 -9.29 -6.06
C GLY A 52 36.60 -9.03 -5.53
N ALA A 53 35.62 -8.88 -6.41
CA ALA A 53 34.24 -8.55 -6.06
C ALA A 53 33.57 -9.63 -5.22
N LEU A 54 33.84 -10.90 -5.47
CA LEU A 54 33.37 -12.01 -4.63
C LEU A 54 33.93 -11.93 -3.21
N LEU A 55 35.22 -11.62 -3.06
CA LEU A 55 35.80 -11.36 -1.74
C LEU A 55 35.12 -10.14 -1.11
N GLY A 56 35.07 -9.01 -1.82
CA GLY A 56 34.42 -7.79 -1.36
C GLY A 56 32.97 -8.03 -0.91
N PHE A 57 32.22 -8.85 -1.65
CA PHE A 57 30.88 -9.27 -1.30
C PHE A 57 30.84 -9.98 0.05
N VAL A 58 31.64 -11.03 0.26
CA VAL A 58 31.70 -11.79 1.52
C VAL A 58 32.02 -10.87 2.71
N PHE A 59 32.95 -9.94 2.53
CA PHE A 59 33.33 -8.98 3.56
C PHE A 59 32.30 -7.85 3.76
N GLY A 60 31.48 -7.57 2.75
CA GLY A 60 30.46 -6.53 2.75
C GLY A 60 29.13 -6.97 3.37
N ILE A 61 28.91 -8.27 3.61
CA ILE A 61 27.65 -8.77 4.19
C ILE A 61 27.44 -8.16 5.59
N PRO A 62 26.32 -7.43 5.82
CA PRO A 62 26.01 -6.89 7.14
C PRO A 62 25.70 -8.02 8.12
N ARG A 63 26.29 -7.98 9.33
CA ARG A 63 25.94 -8.90 10.42
C ARG A 63 24.81 -8.28 11.25
N ARG A 64 23.80 -9.08 11.59
CA ARG A 64 22.77 -8.72 12.57
C ARG A 64 23.40 -8.78 13.97
N VAL A 65 23.31 -7.69 14.72
CA VAL A 65 23.75 -7.66 16.12
C VAL A 65 22.48 -7.58 16.98
N GLN A 66 22.28 -8.59 17.82
CA GLN A 66 21.18 -8.62 18.78
C GLN A 66 21.67 -7.94 20.06
N GLY A 67 21.09 -6.78 20.40
CA GLY A 67 21.39 -6.13 21.68
C GLY A 67 20.78 -6.88 22.85
N GLU A 68 21.40 -6.80 24.03
CA GLU A 68 20.95 -7.46 25.27
C GLU A 68 19.54 -7.02 25.73
N SER A 69 19.01 -5.92 25.17
CA SER A 69 17.66 -5.41 25.44
C SER A 69 16.59 -5.85 24.43
N GLY A 70 16.88 -6.81 23.54
CA GLY A 70 15.93 -7.31 22.54
C GLY A 70 15.69 -6.37 21.34
N THR A 71 16.41 -5.24 21.27
CA THR A 71 16.43 -4.39 20.08
C THR A 71 17.33 -5.02 19.02
N THR A 72 16.73 -5.39 17.88
CA THR A 72 17.47 -5.81 16.69
C THR A 72 17.92 -4.55 15.96
N GLY A 73 19.24 -4.35 15.86
CA GLY A 73 19.82 -3.19 15.20
C GLY A 73 21.03 -3.59 14.36
N TYR A 74 21.21 -2.91 13.23
CA TYR A 74 22.44 -3.04 12.46
C TYR A 74 23.52 -2.14 13.09
N ALA A 75 24.36 -2.70 13.95
CA ALA A 75 25.46 -1.98 14.59
C ALA A 75 26.52 -1.49 13.59
N VAL A 76 27.23 -0.41 13.93
CA VAL A 76 28.39 0.07 13.15
C VAL A 76 29.43 -1.04 13.12
N ASN A 77 29.71 -1.51 11.91
CA ASN A 77 30.55 -2.68 11.70
C ASN A 77 32.03 -2.37 12.03
N THR A 78 32.53 -2.91 13.14
CA THR A 78 33.95 -2.88 13.54
C THR A 78 34.82 -3.87 12.74
N ASN A 79 34.27 -4.52 11.70
CA ASN A 79 35.01 -5.45 10.85
C ASN A 79 36.31 -4.85 10.32
N PHE A 80 36.39 -3.56 9.96
CA PHE A 80 37.66 -3.00 9.47
C PHE A 80 38.73 -2.86 10.53
N GLU A 81 38.35 -2.54 11.77
CA GLU A 81 39.27 -2.45 12.89
C GLU A 81 39.81 -3.84 13.23
N GLN A 82 38.93 -4.84 13.26
CA GLN A 82 39.30 -6.24 13.44
C GLN A 82 40.14 -6.74 12.26
N ILE A 83 39.73 -6.54 11.02
CA ILE A 83 40.48 -6.98 9.83
C ILE A 83 41.85 -6.29 9.75
N SER A 84 41.98 -5.02 10.16
CA SER A 84 43.27 -4.32 10.20
C SER A 84 44.22 -4.96 11.22
N ASP A 85 43.70 -5.38 12.37
CA ASP A 85 44.46 -6.13 13.39
C ASP A 85 44.89 -7.51 12.86
N TRP A 86 43.99 -8.23 12.18
CA TRP A 86 44.30 -9.52 11.55
C TRP A 86 45.29 -9.39 10.38
N LEU A 87 45.16 -8.36 9.54
CA LEU A 87 46.05 -8.10 8.42
C LEU A 87 47.47 -7.81 8.91
N THR A 88 47.59 -7.02 9.98
CA THR A 88 48.89 -6.73 10.59
C THR A 88 49.52 -8.01 11.16
N LYS A 89 48.73 -8.87 11.80
CA LYS A 89 49.18 -10.19 12.29
C LYS A 89 49.57 -11.16 11.17
N ILE A 90 48.89 -11.13 10.02
CA ILE A 90 49.26 -11.92 8.83
C ILE A 90 50.54 -11.38 8.21
N ILE A 91 50.69 -10.06 8.05
CA ILE A 91 51.91 -9.44 7.50
C ILE A 91 53.12 -9.76 8.39
N ILE A 92 52.96 -9.71 9.71
CA ILE A 92 54.05 -10.03 10.66
C ILE A 92 54.27 -11.55 10.76
N GLY A 93 53.20 -12.36 10.81
CA GLY A 93 53.27 -13.80 11.08
C GLY A 93 53.43 -14.69 9.84
N LEU A 94 52.57 -14.52 8.83
CA LEU A 94 52.67 -15.25 7.55
C LEU A 94 53.82 -14.71 6.68
N GLY A 95 54.13 -13.41 6.83
CA GLY A 95 55.28 -12.74 6.23
C GLY A 95 56.61 -13.41 6.54
N LEU A 96 56.75 -14.01 7.73
CA LEU A 96 57.99 -14.62 8.22
C LEU A 96 58.26 -16.03 7.66
N VAL A 97 57.26 -16.71 7.08
CA VAL A 97 57.39 -18.14 6.71
C VAL A 97 56.97 -18.44 5.26
N GLU A 98 55.93 -17.80 4.72
CA GLU A 98 55.30 -18.23 3.44
C GLU A 98 55.22 -17.14 2.35
N LEU A 99 55.61 -15.89 2.65
CA LEU A 99 55.50 -14.79 1.68
C LEU A 99 56.30 -15.06 0.39
N GLY A 100 57.46 -15.69 0.51
CA GLY A 100 58.27 -16.09 -0.64
C GLY A 100 57.55 -17.06 -1.58
N SER A 101 56.78 -18.00 -1.01
CA SER A 101 55.96 -18.95 -1.78
C SER A 101 54.85 -18.22 -2.56
N ILE A 102 54.15 -17.28 -1.92
CA ILE A 102 53.09 -16.48 -2.56
C ILE A 102 53.65 -15.65 -3.71
N VAL A 103 54.76 -14.94 -3.49
CA VAL A 103 55.43 -14.14 -4.54
C VAL A 103 55.88 -15.04 -5.70
N GLY A 104 56.39 -16.23 -5.41
CA GLY A 104 56.77 -17.23 -6.42
C GLY A 104 55.59 -17.77 -7.24
N HIS A 105 54.44 -18.04 -6.61
CA HIS A 105 53.22 -18.43 -7.31
C HIS A 105 52.67 -17.28 -8.17
N PHE A 106 52.66 -16.06 -7.64
CA PHE A 106 52.21 -14.88 -8.37
C PHE A 106 53.11 -14.56 -9.57
N GLY A 107 54.43 -14.70 -9.41
CA GLY A 107 55.40 -14.56 -10.49
C GLY A 107 55.17 -15.57 -11.61
N ARG A 108 54.93 -16.85 -11.25
CA ARG A 108 54.56 -17.90 -12.22
C ARG A 108 53.25 -17.59 -12.94
N LEU A 109 52.20 -17.19 -12.21
CA LEU A 109 50.91 -16.81 -12.78
C LEU A 109 51.06 -15.63 -13.77
N SER A 110 51.79 -14.59 -13.38
CA SER A 110 52.06 -13.42 -14.22
C SER A 110 52.85 -13.78 -15.47
N THR A 111 53.80 -14.72 -15.35
CA THR A 111 54.59 -15.21 -16.49
C THR A 111 53.71 -16.01 -17.46
N THR A 112 52.90 -16.93 -16.94
CA THR A 112 51.98 -17.76 -17.73
C THR A 112 50.95 -16.90 -18.47
N LEU A 113 50.32 -15.94 -17.79
CA LEU A 113 49.33 -15.06 -18.41
C LEU A 113 49.99 -14.05 -19.35
N GLY A 114 51.17 -13.53 -19.00
CA GLY A 114 51.93 -12.61 -19.84
C GLY A 114 52.37 -13.24 -21.16
N ALA A 115 52.77 -14.52 -21.14
CA ALA A 115 53.11 -15.26 -22.36
C ALA A 115 51.96 -15.35 -23.36
N ALA A 116 50.70 -15.33 -22.88
CA ALA A 116 49.52 -15.30 -23.73
C ALA A 116 49.26 -13.92 -24.36
N LEU A 117 49.75 -12.83 -23.75
CA LEU A 117 49.62 -11.46 -24.26
C LEU A 117 50.69 -11.11 -25.31
N GLY A 118 51.84 -11.80 -25.29
CA GLY A 118 52.92 -11.62 -26.24
C GLY A 118 54.30 -11.95 -25.65
N PRO A 119 55.35 -11.96 -26.48
CA PRO A 119 56.70 -12.25 -26.04
C PRO A 119 57.30 -11.08 -25.23
N GLY A 120 58.20 -11.40 -24.30
CA GLY A 120 59.01 -10.44 -23.57
C GLY A 120 58.58 -10.21 -22.12
N THR A 121 59.43 -9.52 -21.36
CA THR A 121 59.20 -9.26 -19.93
C THR A 121 58.10 -8.22 -19.67
N ALA A 122 57.86 -7.32 -20.64
CA ALA A 122 56.83 -6.30 -20.53
C ALA A 122 55.41 -6.88 -20.42
N THR A 123 55.11 -7.99 -21.09
CA THR A 123 53.79 -8.64 -21.03
C THR A 123 53.57 -9.37 -19.72
N THR A 124 54.62 -9.94 -19.12
CA THR A 124 54.61 -10.48 -17.75
C THR A 124 54.30 -9.39 -16.73
N VAL A 125 54.96 -8.22 -16.85
CA VAL A 125 54.69 -7.06 -15.98
C VAL A 125 53.26 -6.56 -16.17
N ALA A 126 52.78 -6.46 -17.41
CA ALA A 126 51.42 -6.01 -17.70
C ALA A 126 50.36 -6.97 -17.12
N ALA A 127 50.54 -8.29 -17.25
CA ALA A 127 49.64 -9.28 -16.66
C ALA A 127 49.61 -9.17 -15.12
N GLY A 128 50.79 -9.09 -14.48
CA GLY A 128 50.89 -8.93 -13.03
C GLY A 128 50.27 -7.63 -12.53
N ALA A 129 50.55 -6.51 -13.19
CA ALA A 129 49.97 -5.20 -12.86
C ALA A 129 48.44 -5.19 -13.02
N THR A 130 47.92 -5.87 -14.04
CA THR A 130 46.47 -6.03 -14.25
C THR A 130 45.84 -6.75 -13.06
N ILE A 131 46.41 -7.87 -12.61
CA ILE A 131 45.87 -8.61 -11.45
C ILE A 131 45.93 -7.75 -10.18
N VAL A 132 47.10 -7.15 -9.91
CA VAL A 132 47.34 -6.32 -8.72
C VAL A 132 46.41 -5.11 -8.65
N PHE A 133 46.01 -4.56 -9.79
CA PHE A 133 45.08 -3.43 -9.84
C PHE A 133 43.61 -3.88 -9.76
N PHE A 134 43.20 -4.86 -10.58
CA PHE A 134 41.79 -5.20 -10.75
C PHE A 134 41.25 -6.07 -9.60
N VAL A 135 42.08 -6.86 -8.89
CA VAL A 135 41.62 -7.60 -7.69
C VAL A 135 41.19 -6.65 -6.56
N PRO A 136 42.03 -5.70 -6.10
CA PRO A 136 41.61 -4.73 -5.07
C PRO A 136 40.46 -3.82 -5.53
N LEU A 137 40.44 -3.43 -6.81
CA LEU A 137 39.35 -2.63 -7.36
C LEU A 137 38.02 -3.41 -7.34
N GLY A 138 38.03 -4.67 -7.78
CA GLY A 138 36.89 -5.56 -7.68
C GLY A 138 36.42 -5.73 -6.25
N PHE A 139 37.35 -5.94 -5.31
CA PHE A 139 37.05 -6.01 -3.88
C PHE A 139 36.34 -4.76 -3.38
N LEU A 140 36.88 -3.57 -3.68
CA LEU A 140 36.28 -2.31 -3.25
C LEU A 140 34.87 -2.14 -3.82
N VAL A 141 34.68 -2.45 -5.10
CA VAL A 141 33.37 -2.36 -5.77
C VAL A 141 32.38 -3.33 -5.15
N GLY A 142 32.73 -4.63 -5.04
CA GLY A 142 31.87 -5.64 -4.43
C GLY A 142 31.53 -5.31 -2.98
N TYR A 143 32.52 -4.84 -2.21
CA TYR A 143 32.34 -4.41 -0.82
C TYR A 143 31.36 -3.24 -0.70
N LEU A 144 31.56 -2.17 -1.48
CA LEU A 144 30.72 -0.99 -1.41
C LEU A 144 29.29 -1.27 -1.91
N LEU A 145 29.15 -2.06 -2.98
CA LEU A 145 27.85 -2.47 -3.50
C LEU A 145 27.07 -3.27 -2.45
N THR A 146 27.68 -4.30 -1.86
CA THR A 146 27.03 -5.08 -0.81
C THR A 146 26.72 -4.20 0.40
N ARG A 147 27.68 -3.40 0.87
CA ARG A 147 27.48 -2.59 2.08
C ARG A 147 26.43 -1.50 1.92
N THR A 148 26.29 -0.88 0.76
CA THR A 148 25.29 0.19 0.56
C THR A 148 23.95 -0.39 0.17
N PHE A 149 23.90 -1.15 -0.92
CA PHE A 149 22.63 -1.64 -1.46
C PHE A 149 21.99 -2.72 -0.58
N LEU A 150 22.77 -3.71 -0.11
CA LEU A 150 22.20 -4.82 0.65
C LEU A 150 21.81 -4.39 2.08
N THR A 151 22.57 -3.49 2.70
CA THR A 151 22.22 -2.93 4.02
C THR A 151 20.97 -2.06 3.93
N ASP A 152 20.86 -1.20 2.92
CA ASP A 152 19.68 -0.36 2.75
C ASP A 152 18.45 -1.20 2.37
N ALA A 153 18.62 -2.21 1.52
CA ALA A 153 17.56 -3.18 1.22
C ALA A 153 17.09 -3.87 2.50
N PHE A 154 17.98 -4.43 3.31
CA PHE A 154 17.59 -5.08 4.57
C PHE A 154 16.93 -4.12 5.56
N ARG A 155 17.40 -2.88 5.70
CA ARG A 155 16.74 -1.86 6.54
C ARG A 155 15.34 -1.52 6.06
N SER A 156 15.17 -1.33 4.74
CA SER A 156 13.87 -1.02 4.15
C SER A 156 12.86 -2.17 4.29
N PHE A 157 13.34 -3.41 4.38
CA PHE A 157 12.51 -4.57 4.67
C PHE A 157 12.29 -4.80 6.17
N ASP A 158 13.19 -4.35 7.04
CA ASP A 158 13.20 -4.72 8.46
C ASP A 158 12.59 -3.67 9.41
N ASP A 159 12.71 -2.37 9.14
CA ASP A 159 12.29 -1.31 10.07
C ASP A 159 11.01 -0.58 9.61
N LEU A 160 9.99 -0.50 10.47
CA LEU A 160 8.92 0.48 10.32
C LEU A 160 9.51 1.89 10.56
N PRO A 161 9.18 2.91 9.74
CA PRO A 161 9.63 4.27 10.01
C PRO A 161 9.18 4.70 11.41
N ALA A 162 10.02 5.44 12.13
CA ALA A 162 9.62 6.01 13.42
C ALA A 162 8.37 6.89 13.24
N ASN A 163 7.40 6.74 14.14
CA ASN A 163 6.11 7.44 14.14
C ASN A 163 5.13 6.98 13.05
N ALA A 164 5.47 6.00 12.20
CA ALA A 164 4.60 5.61 11.10
C ALA A 164 3.22 5.13 11.57
N VAL A 165 3.17 4.40 12.69
CA VAL A 165 1.90 3.92 13.26
C VAL A 165 1.18 5.06 13.95
N THR A 166 1.88 5.92 14.68
CA THR A 166 1.30 7.13 15.30
C THR A 166 0.63 8.02 14.24
N ASP A 167 1.35 8.35 13.16
CA ASP A 167 0.84 9.15 12.06
C ASP A 167 -0.37 8.49 11.39
N ALA A 168 -0.34 7.16 11.22
CA ALA A 168 -1.48 6.42 10.66
C ALA A 168 -2.71 6.45 11.57
N VAL A 169 -2.52 6.26 12.89
CA VAL A 169 -3.60 6.31 13.90
C VAL A 169 -4.22 7.71 13.94
N ASP A 170 -3.41 8.76 14.00
CA ASP A 170 -3.88 10.15 14.00
C ASP A 170 -4.62 10.49 12.69
N ARG A 171 -4.11 10.02 11.56
CA ARG A 171 -4.73 10.23 10.24
C ARG A 171 -6.10 9.55 10.15
N VAL A 172 -6.23 8.30 10.59
CA VAL A 172 -7.52 7.58 10.63
C VAL A 172 -8.52 8.32 11.52
N GLY A 173 -8.13 8.71 12.74
CA GLY A 173 -9.02 9.44 13.64
C GLY A 173 -9.50 10.77 13.05
N THR A 174 -8.58 11.54 12.46
CA THR A 174 -8.90 12.84 11.84
C THR A 174 -9.85 12.69 10.64
N LEU A 175 -9.59 11.72 9.77
CA LEU A 175 -10.40 11.50 8.57
C LEU A 175 -11.78 10.91 8.91
N ALA A 176 -11.87 9.99 9.88
CA ALA A 176 -13.15 9.49 10.38
C ALA A 176 -14.01 10.62 10.96
N GLN A 177 -13.40 11.49 11.78
CA GLN A 177 -14.08 12.66 12.33
C GLN A 177 -14.56 13.63 11.22
N ARG A 178 -13.70 13.91 10.23
CA ARG A 178 -14.04 14.76 9.08
C ARG A 178 -15.21 14.16 8.28
N ARG A 179 -15.17 12.86 8.00
CA ARG A 179 -16.23 12.15 7.28
C ARG A 179 -17.56 12.25 8.02
N TYR A 180 -17.57 11.93 9.32
CA TYR A 180 -18.75 12.08 10.17
C TYR A 180 -19.34 13.49 10.11
N ARG A 181 -18.52 14.52 10.33
CA ARG A 181 -18.97 15.92 10.32
C ARG A 181 -19.54 16.34 8.98
N SER A 182 -18.94 15.92 7.87
CA SER A 182 -19.40 16.29 6.52
C SER A 182 -20.81 15.75 6.24
N ILE A 183 -21.06 14.47 6.51
CA ILE A 183 -22.37 13.85 6.27
C ILE A 183 -23.41 14.37 7.28
N HIS A 184 -23.02 14.54 8.54
CA HIS A 184 -23.92 15.03 9.57
C HIS A 184 -24.38 16.47 9.32
N ALA A 185 -23.48 17.36 8.88
CA ALA A 185 -23.84 18.74 8.55
C ALA A 185 -24.81 18.82 7.36
N ASP A 186 -24.61 17.98 6.34
CA ASP A 186 -25.52 17.86 5.20
C ASP A 186 -26.92 17.41 5.66
N TYR A 187 -26.98 16.43 6.57
CA TYR A 187 -28.23 15.94 7.16
C TYR A 187 -28.93 17.03 7.98
N GLU A 188 -28.22 17.71 8.89
CA GLU A 188 -28.81 18.77 9.74
C GLU A 188 -29.45 19.87 8.90
N ASN A 189 -28.75 20.35 7.87
CA ASN A 189 -29.28 21.37 6.95
C ASN A 189 -30.60 20.96 6.28
N GLN A 190 -30.78 19.66 6.00
CA GLN A 190 -31.96 19.14 5.33
C GLN A 190 -33.08 18.71 6.31
N SER A 191 -32.74 18.39 7.56
CA SER A 191 -33.69 18.00 8.61
C SER A 191 -34.55 19.13 9.18
N HIS A 192 -34.30 20.39 8.79
CA HIS A 192 -35.17 21.54 9.09
C HIS A 192 -36.48 21.55 8.27
N LEU A 193 -36.69 20.57 7.40
CA LEU A 193 -37.94 20.34 6.67
C LEU A 193 -39.03 19.73 7.60
N PRO A 194 -40.34 19.91 7.32
CA PRO A 194 -41.44 19.47 8.19
C PRO A 194 -41.39 17.98 8.57
N ALA A 195 -41.87 17.64 9.78
CA ALA A 195 -41.79 16.31 10.39
C ALA A 195 -42.54 15.17 9.67
N ASP A 196 -43.26 15.44 8.58
CA ASP A 196 -43.86 14.41 7.72
C ASP A 196 -42.87 13.87 6.67
N ASN A 197 -41.64 14.41 6.59
CA ASN A 197 -40.57 13.96 5.70
C ASN A 197 -39.77 12.74 6.26
N ARG A 198 -40.45 11.77 6.90
CA ARG A 198 -39.80 10.60 7.54
C ARG A 198 -39.34 9.51 6.57
N ASN A 199 -39.03 9.88 5.33
CA ASN A 199 -38.54 8.94 4.32
C ASN A 199 -37.04 8.66 4.42
N ARG A 200 -36.29 9.48 5.15
CA ARG A 200 -34.83 9.42 5.21
C ARG A 200 -34.32 8.42 6.23
N GLU A 201 -33.16 7.86 5.94
CA GLU A 201 -32.42 7.07 6.93
C GLU A 201 -32.14 7.90 8.19
N THR A 202 -32.38 7.30 9.36
CA THR A 202 -32.24 8.01 10.63
C THR A 202 -30.79 7.96 11.11
N VAL A 203 -30.27 9.10 11.61
CA VAL A 203 -29.00 9.11 12.33
C VAL A 203 -29.16 8.32 13.64
N GLU A 204 -28.55 7.14 13.72
CA GLU A 204 -28.69 6.24 14.87
C GLU A 204 -28.12 6.87 16.16
N ARG A 205 -28.85 6.73 17.28
CA ARG A 205 -28.36 7.06 18.63
C ARG A 205 -27.60 5.87 19.21
N ALA A 206 -26.46 5.49 18.61
CA ALA A 206 -25.66 4.39 19.11
C ALA A 206 -24.87 4.77 20.39
N ALA A 207 -24.85 3.86 21.37
CA ALA A 207 -24.05 3.97 22.59
C ALA A 207 -22.57 3.67 22.31
N GLU A 208 -21.70 4.55 22.80
CA GLU A 208 -20.25 4.57 22.56
C GLU A 208 -19.49 3.65 23.56
N ALA A 209 -19.85 2.37 23.64
CA ALA A 209 -19.02 1.42 24.38
C ALA A 209 -17.79 1.08 23.53
N THR A 210 -16.62 1.59 23.93
CA THR A 210 -15.34 1.24 23.30
C THR A 210 -14.52 0.38 24.26
N SER A 211 -13.99 -0.73 23.74
CA SER A 211 -13.04 -1.57 24.47
C SER A 211 -11.74 -0.80 24.73
N PRO A 212 -11.06 -1.01 25.86
CA PRO A 212 -9.74 -0.44 26.08
C PRO A 212 -8.73 -1.02 25.07
N VAL A 213 -7.97 -0.15 24.42
CA VAL A 213 -6.97 -0.53 23.41
C VAL A 213 -5.60 -0.69 24.08
N SER A 214 -5.03 -1.91 24.03
CA SER A 214 -3.71 -2.23 24.60
C SER A 214 -2.55 -2.05 23.62
N ASP A 215 -2.80 -2.29 22.33
CA ASP A 215 -1.80 -2.25 21.26
C ASP A 215 -2.46 -2.08 19.89
N VAL A 216 -1.64 -1.96 18.84
CA VAL A 216 -2.11 -1.68 17.46
C VAL A 216 -2.87 -2.84 16.85
N VAL A 217 -2.58 -4.08 17.26
CA VAL A 217 -3.26 -5.28 16.77
C VAL A 217 -4.66 -5.32 17.37
N THR A 218 -4.80 -5.06 18.67
CA THR A 218 -6.10 -4.91 19.33
C THR A 218 -6.92 -3.77 18.72
N LEU A 219 -6.30 -2.60 18.49
CA LEU A 219 -6.97 -1.47 17.85
C LEU A 219 -7.56 -1.86 16.49
N CYS A 220 -6.75 -2.50 15.65
CA CYS A 220 -7.16 -2.88 14.30
C CYS A 220 -8.24 -3.95 14.31
N GLY A 221 -8.15 -4.95 15.20
CA GLY A 221 -9.20 -5.96 15.35
C GLY A 221 -10.54 -5.35 15.78
N GLU A 222 -10.51 -4.37 16.69
CA GLU A 222 -11.73 -3.64 17.07
C GLU A 222 -12.28 -2.80 15.90
N ILE A 223 -11.41 -2.10 15.16
CA ILE A 223 -11.83 -1.37 13.94
C ILE A 223 -12.43 -2.33 12.91
N GLU A 224 -11.82 -3.48 12.65
CA GLU A 224 -12.35 -4.50 11.74
C GLU A 224 -13.77 -4.95 12.15
N ASN A 225 -13.98 -5.22 13.44
CA ASN A 225 -15.31 -5.53 13.97
C ASN A 225 -16.30 -4.40 13.73
N LEU A 226 -15.90 -3.14 13.97
CA LEU A 226 -16.73 -1.97 13.66
C LEU A 226 -17.11 -1.92 12.18
N LEU A 227 -16.15 -2.08 11.28
CA LEU A 227 -16.39 -2.03 9.83
C LEU A 227 -17.29 -3.18 9.38
N ALA A 228 -17.10 -4.38 9.94
CA ALA A 228 -17.94 -5.54 9.70
C ALA A 228 -19.40 -5.29 10.12
N GLU A 229 -19.64 -4.60 11.24
CA GLU A 229 -21.00 -4.19 11.66
C GLU A 229 -21.64 -3.14 10.73
N LEU A 230 -20.83 -2.25 10.15
CA LEU A 230 -21.31 -1.28 9.16
C LEU A 230 -21.73 -1.95 7.85
N LEU A 231 -21.19 -3.14 7.56
CA LEU A 231 -21.55 -3.90 6.37
C LEU A 231 -22.87 -4.68 6.48
N ALA A 232 -23.41 -4.88 7.69
CA ALA A 232 -24.70 -5.55 7.86
C ALA A 232 -25.77 -4.93 6.93
N PRO A 233 -26.60 -5.76 6.24
CA PRO A 233 -26.79 -7.20 6.42
C PRO A 233 -25.83 -8.11 5.61
N TYR A 234 -24.79 -7.57 4.98
CA TYR A 234 -23.83 -8.37 4.20
C TYR A 234 -22.96 -9.26 5.11
N PRO A 235 -22.72 -10.54 4.75
CA PRO A 235 -21.88 -11.43 5.54
C PRO A 235 -20.40 -11.04 5.46
N SER A 236 -19.79 -10.77 6.61
CA SER A 236 -18.41 -10.25 6.71
C SER A 236 -17.40 -11.23 7.34
N GLN A 237 -17.82 -12.43 7.76
CA GLN A 237 -17.00 -13.37 8.53
C GLN A 237 -15.71 -13.82 7.82
N ASP A 238 -15.73 -13.87 6.49
CA ASP A 238 -14.61 -14.37 5.68
C ASP A 238 -13.90 -13.24 4.90
N LEU A 239 -14.30 -11.99 5.09
CA LEU A 239 -13.74 -10.87 4.35
C LEU A 239 -12.41 -10.41 4.93
N ALA A 240 -11.44 -10.13 4.05
CA ALA A 240 -10.22 -9.46 4.46
C ALA A 240 -10.49 -8.00 4.84
N SER A 241 -9.65 -7.40 5.68
CA SER A 241 -9.77 -6.00 6.13
C SER A 241 -9.84 -5.02 4.96
N ASP A 242 -9.11 -5.29 3.88
CA ASP A 242 -9.10 -4.45 2.68
C ASP A 242 -10.44 -4.53 1.92
N GLU A 243 -11.05 -5.72 1.86
CA GLU A 243 -12.36 -5.94 1.24
C GLU A 243 -13.48 -5.27 2.05
N LEU A 244 -13.38 -5.29 3.39
CA LEU A 244 -14.31 -4.55 4.26
C LEU A 244 -14.30 -3.06 3.93
N VAL A 245 -13.10 -2.50 3.82
CA VAL A 245 -12.91 -1.08 3.49
C VAL A 245 -13.43 -0.76 2.09
N ASP A 246 -13.15 -1.62 1.10
CA ASP A 246 -13.58 -1.41 -0.28
C ASP A 246 -15.10 -1.46 -0.43
N LEU A 247 -15.78 -2.39 0.24
CA LEU A 247 -17.24 -2.45 0.23
C LEU A 247 -17.86 -1.21 0.92
N LEU A 248 -17.30 -0.76 2.04
CA LEU A 248 -17.79 0.45 2.72
C LEU A 248 -17.51 1.73 1.91
N ALA A 249 -16.41 1.76 1.16
CA ALA A 249 -16.12 2.83 0.22
C ALA A 249 -17.10 2.81 -0.96
N ALA A 250 -17.41 1.63 -1.50
CA ALA A 250 -18.42 1.45 -2.54
C ALA A 250 -19.83 1.83 -2.08
N ARG A 251 -20.14 1.72 -0.78
CA ARG A 251 -21.38 2.23 -0.17
C ARG A 251 -21.33 3.73 0.15
N GLY A 252 -20.21 4.40 -0.08
CA GLY A 252 -20.01 5.80 0.30
C GLY A 252 -20.00 6.05 1.81
N VAL A 253 -19.87 5.03 2.66
CA VAL A 253 -19.73 5.23 4.12
C VAL A 253 -18.35 5.80 4.43
N VAL A 254 -17.34 5.27 3.75
CA VAL A 254 -15.93 5.67 3.83
C VAL A 254 -15.56 6.40 2.54
N ASP A 255 -14.82 7.50 2.63
CA ASP A 255 -14.26 8.17 1.44
C ASP A 255 -12.87 7.61 1.08
N ALA A 256 -12.35 7.96 -0.10
CA ALA A 256 -11.08 7.43 -0.60
C ALA A 256 -9.90 7.72 0.33
N GLU A 257 -9.85 8.92 0.94
CA GLU A 257 -8.78 9.28 1.86
C GLU A 257 -8.81 8.43 3.13
N LEU A 258 -10.00 8.22 3.71
CA LEU A 258 -10.17 7.39 4.89
C LEU A 258 -9.94 5.91 4.58
N ALA A 259 -10.36 5.43 3.41
CA ALA A 259 -10.10 4.07 2.95
C ALA A 259 -8.60 3.77 2.88
N ASP A 260 -7.83 4.65 2.24
CA ASP A 260 -6.36 4.52 2.15
C ASP A 260 -5.70 4.55 3.54
N ALA A 261 -6.18 5.41 4.43
CA ALA A 261 -5.66 5.50 5.79
C ALA A 261 -5.93 4.23 6.61
N LEU A 262 -7.14 3.66 6.51
CA LEU A 262 -7.51 2.41 7.18
C LEU A 262 -6.65 1.23 6.67
N LYS A 263 -6.52 1.08 5.35
CA LYS A 263 -5.69 0.03 4.73
C LYS A 263 -4.23 0.13 5.16
N GLY A 264 -3.66 1.35 5.19
CA GLY A 264 -2.31 1.58 5.69
C GLY A 264 -2.15 1.18 7.15
N LEU A 265 -3.12 1.51 8.01
CA LEU A 265 -3.10 1.11 9.42
C LEU A 265 -3.18 -0.42 9.59
N PHE A 266 -4.04 -1.11 8.83
CA PHE A 266 -4.12 -2.57 8.83
C PHE A 266 -2.83 -3.23 8.35
N GLU A 267 -2.17 -2.67 7.34
CA GLU A 267 -0.88 -3.17 6.88
C GLU A 267 0.18 -3.08 8.00
N PHE A 268 0.22 -1.97 8.74
CA PHE A 268 1.11 -1.82 9.89
C PHE A 268 0.81 -2.85 10.99
N ALA A 269 -0.46 -3.03 11.36
CA ALA A 269 -0.85 -4.01 12.36
C ALA A 269 -0.49 -5.44 11.94
N ARG A 270 -0.70 -5.79 10.67
CA ARG A 270 -0.31 -7.09 10.11
C ARG A 270 1.20 -7.31 10.18
N LYS A 271 2.00 -6.28 9.86
CA LYS A 271 3.47 -6.33 10.02
C LYS A 271 3.85 -6.59 11.48
N VAL A 272 3.24 -5.88 12.43
CA VAL A 272 3.50 -6.06 13.87
C VAL A 272 3.07 -7.46 14.34
N ALA A 273 1.91 -7.95 13.91
CA ALA A 273 1.42 -9.29 14.23
C ALA A 273 2.34 -10.42 13.72
N LEU A 274 3.05 -10.19 12.61
CA LEU A 274 4.10 -11.08 12.08
C LEU A 274 5.43 -11.00 12.84
N GLY A 275 5.45 -10.29 13.98
CA GLY A 275 6.63 -10.17 14.85
C GLY A 275 7.55 -9.00 14.52
N ARG A 276 7.10 -8.04 13.69
CA ARG A 276 7.89 -6.81 13.44
C ARG A 276 7.89 -5.93 14.70
N PRO A 277 9.06 -5.44 15.14
CA PRO A 277 9.14 -4.61 16.33
C PRO A 277 8.45 -3.27 16.08
N LEU A 278 7.61 -2.87 17.03
CA LEU A 278 6.98 -1.56 17.04
C LEU A 278 7.86 -0.58 17.84
N ALA A 279 8.06 0.63 17.32
CA ALA A 279 8.83 1.64 18.06
C ALA A 279 8.14 1.98 19.39
N PRO A 280 8.89 2.25 20.48
CA PRO A 280 8.28 2.58 21.78
C PRO A 280 7.33 3.78 21.73
N VAL A 281 7.65 4.78 20.89
CA VAL A 281 6.82 5.97 20.67
C VAL A 281 5.45 5.60 20.09
N ASP A 282 5.44 4.72 19.08
CA ASP A 282 4.22 4.22 18.45
C ASP A 282 3.39 3.37 19.42
N ALA A 283 4.05 2.51 20.20
CA ALA A 283 3.36 1.70 21.20
C ALA A 283 2.69 2.56 22.29
N VAL A 284 3.34 3.65 22.72
CA VAL A 284 2.76 4.61 23.69
C VAL A 284 1.62 5.41 23.06
N ALA A 285 1.79 5.90 21.82
CA ALA A 285 0.77 6.64 21.11
C ALA A 285 -0.52 5.83 20.95
N VAL A 286 -0.42 4.58 20.49
CA VAL A 286 -1.56 3.67 20.34
C VAL A 286 -2.29 3.45 21.66
N ARG A 287 -1.57 3.24 22.78
CA ARG A 287 -2.20 3.09 24.09
C ARG A 287 -2.92 4.35 24.57
N ASN A 288 -2.40 5.52 24.23
CA ASN A 288 -2.94 6.80 24.68
C ASN A 288 -4.11 7.28 23.82
N GLN A 289 -4.08 7.01 22.51
CA GLN A 289 -5.01 7.56 21.53
C GLN A 289 -5.93 6.50 20.90
N GLY A 290 -5.59 5.21 20.97
CA GLY A 290 -6.29 4.15 20.25
C GLY A 290 -7.79 4.09 20.57
N THR A 291 -8.17 4.19 21.84
CA THR A 291 -9.59 4.22 22.25
C THR A 291 -10.33 5.44 21.67
N ALA A 292 -9.67 6.61 21.61
CA ALA A 292 -10.27 7.81 21.04
C ALA A 292 -10.45 7.69 19.53
N VAL A 293 -9.47 7.15 18.82
CA VAL A 293 -9.58 6.87 17.37
C VAL A 293 -10.66 5.84 17.08
N LEU A 294 -10.74 4.78 17.88
CA LEU A 294 -11.81 3.79 17.79
C LEU A 294 -13.20 4.43 17.98
N ALA A 295 -13.33 5.38 18.90
CA ALA A 295 -14.56 6.13 19.10
C ALA A 295 -14.92 6.99 17.87
N GLU A 296 -13.95 7.67 17.26
CA GLU A 296 -14.18 8.47 16.05
C GLU A 296 -14.60 7.61 14.85
N VAL A 297 -13.97 6.45 14.64
CA VAL A 297 -14.43 5.47 13.63
C VAL A 297 -15.82 4.95 13.99
N GLY A 298 -16.10 4.70 15.27
CA GLY A 298 -17.40 4.27 15.76
C GLY A 298 -18.54 5.26 15.47
N ARG A 299 -18.24 6.56 15.29
CA ARG A 299 -19.25 7.56 14.87
C ARG A 299 -19.82 7.29 13.48
N LEU A 300 -19.10 6.57 12.61
CA LEU A 300 -19.60 6.19 11.29
C LEU A 300 -20.89 5.37 11.36
N ARG A 301 -21.11 4.61 12.45
CA ARG A 301 -22.40 3.91 12.68
C ARG A 301 -23.60 4.83 12.57
N ARG A 302 -23.46 6.07 13.05
CA ARG A 302 -24.55 7.05 13.06
C ARG A 302 -24.90 7.57 11.68
N ILE A 303 -23.94 7.59 10.76
CA ILE A 303 -24.12 8.18 9.43
C ILE A 303 -24.19 7.16 8.30
N ALA A 304 -23.98 5.87 8.56
CA ALA A 304 -23.84 4.86 7.51
C ALA A 304 -25.04 4.78 6.56
N GLY A 305 -26.26 4.79 7.10
CA GLY A 305 -27.49 4.78 6.28
C GLY A 305 -27.62 6.02 5.41
N VAL A 306 -27.48 7.21 6.00
CA VAL A 306 -27.56 8.50 5.29
C VAL A 306 -26.44 8.66 4.27
N ALA A 307 -25.23 8.18 4.59
CA ALA A 307 -24.09 8.20 3.67
C ALA A 307 -24.34 7.32 2.45
N PHE A 308 -24.95 6.15 2.64
CA PHE A 308 -25.36 5.26 1.56
C PHE A 308 -26.45 5.89 0.69
N GLU A 309 -27.52 6.43 1.28
CA GLU A 309 -28.59 7.15 0.58
C GLU A 309 -28.01 8.28 -0.29
N LYS A 310 -27.17 9.14 0.31
CA LYS A 310 -26.48 10.22 -0.40
C LYS A 310 -25.65 9.68 -1.56
N HIS A 311 -24.90 8.59 -1.36
CA HIS A 311 -24.03 8.03 -2.39
C HIS A 311 -24.81 7.50 -3.60
N VAL A 312 -25.98 6.88 -3.36
CA VAL A 312 -26.90 6.46 -4.42
C VAL A 312 -27.39 7.67 -5.23
N VAL A 313 -27.79 8.75 -4.55
CA VAL A 313 -28.26 9.98 -5.19
C VAL A 313 -27.14 10.67 -5.99
N ASP A 314 -25.94 10.79 -5.42
CA ASP A 314 -24.77 11.36 -6.08
C ASP A 314 -24.42 10.58 -7.36
N THR A 315 -24.53 9.24 -7.32
CA THR A 315 -24.33 8.37 -8.50
C THR A 315 -25.30 8.70 -9.64
N LEU A 316 -26.56 9.03 -9.32
CA LEU A 316 -27.55 9.44 -10.32
C LEU A 316 -27.29 10.85 -10.86
N LEU A 317 -26.90 11.77 -9.99
CA LEU A 317 -26.56 13.15 -10.37
C LEU A 317 -25.36 13.18 -11.32
N ASP A 318 -24.32 12.40 -11.02
CA ASP A 318 -23.15 12.25 -11.88
C ASP A 318 -23.52 11.62 -13.24
N ALA A 319 -24.39 10.61 -13.24
CA ALA A 319 -24.85 9.96 -14.46
C ALA A 319 -25.71 10.86 -15.35
N ALA A 320 -26.41 11.84 -14.77
CA ALA A 320 -27.30 12.75 -15.49
C ALA A 320 -26.57 13.66 -16.48
N GLY A 321 -25.31 14.05 -16.18
CA GLY A 321 -24.50 15.04 -16.90
C GLY A 321 -24.21 14.76 -18.39
N GLY A 322 -24.62 13.61 -18.93
CA GLY A 322 -24.50 13.27 -20.36
C GLY A 322 -25.74 12.61 -20.97
N ARG A 323 -26.83 12.46 -20.20
CA ARG A 323 -28.01 11.64 -20.58
C ARG A 323 -29.30 12.42 -20.74
N GLY A 324 -29.27 13.75 -20.54
CA GLY A 324 -30.46 14.59 -20.59
C GLY A 324 -31.47 14.29 -19.47
N TRP A 325 -31.00 13.70 -18.36
CA TRP A 325 -31.81 13.42 -17.20
C TRP A 325 -31.92 14.66 -16.30
N ARG A 326 -33.08 14.83 -15.70
CA ARG A 326 -33.28 15.75 -14.58
C ARG A 326 -33.54 14.92 -13.33
N VAL A 327 -32.64 14.98 -12.37
CA VAL A 327 -32.77 14.31 -11.07
C VAL A 327 -33.32 15.31 -10.07
N VAL A 328 -34.48 15.01 -9.50
CA VAL A 328 -35.07 15.78 -8.40
C VAL A 328 -34.84 14.99 -7.12
N THR A 329 -34.00 15.52 -6.23
CA THR A 329 -33.69 14.89 -4.94
C THR A 329 -34.79 15.17 -3.91
N ASP A 330 -35.08 14.21 -3.02
CA ASP A 330 -36.13 14.32 -1.99
C ASP A 330 -37.50 14.73 -2.59
N ALA A 331 -37.88 14.03 -3.65
CA ALA A 331 -39.02 14.39 -4.48
C ALA A 331 -40.33 13.94 -3.84
N LEU A 332 -41.27 14.89 -3.70
CA LEU A 332 -42.65 14.61 -3.29
C LEU A 332 -43.41 13.95 -4.46
N VAL A 333 -43.82 12.70 -4.29
CA VAL A 333 -44.50 11.89 -5.32
C VAL A 333 -45.98 11.65 -5.05
N SER A 334 -46.42 11.81 -3.80
CA SER A 334 -47.84 11.81 -3.41
C SER A 334 -48.07 12.82 -2.29
N GLU A 335 -49.18 13.56 -2.34
CA GLU A 335 -49.59 14.53 -1.30
C GLU A 335 -50.45 13.88 -0.21
N VAL A 336 -51.24 12.86 -0.55
CA VAL A 336 -52.20 12.21 0.37
C VAL A 336 -52.22 10.69 0.18
N PRO A 337 -51.59 9.91 1.08
CA PRO A 337 -50.67 10.40 2.12
C PRO A 337 -49.41 10.99 1.47
N ARG A 338 -48.70 11.80 2.26
CA ARG A 338 -47.48 12.45 1.79
C ARG A 338 -46.35 11.43 1.65
N VAL A 339 -45.83 11.26 0.44
CA VAL A 339 -44.76 10.29 0.13
C VAL A 339 -43.65 10.99 -0.61
N HIS A 340 -42.44 10.89 -0.06
CA HIS A 340 -41.20 11.34 -0.67
C HIS A 340 -40.40 10.14 -1.19
N VAL A 341 -39.56 10.37 -2.19
CA VAL A 341 -38.53 9.44 -2.65
C VAL A 341 -37.18 10.13 -2.71
N ASP A 342 -36.09 9.39 -2.53
CA ASP A 342 -34.74 9.98 -2.47
C ASP A 342 -34.35 10.66 -3.79
N ALA A 343 -34.73 10.06 -4.92
CA ALA A 343 -34.57 10.67 -6.24
C ALA A 343 -35.72 10.34 -7.19
N LEU A 344 -36.23 11.37 -7.87
CA LEU A 344 -37.08 11.22 -9.05
C LEU A 344 -36.29 11.58 -10.29
N VAL A 345 -35.95 10.58 -11.11
CA VAL A 345 -35.24 10.77 -12.37
C VAL A 345 -36.24 10.94 -13.48
N VAL A 346 -36.14 12.05 -14.23
CA VAL A 346 -37.08 12.40 -15.31
C VAL A 346 -36.31 12.62 -16.60
N ASN A 347 -36.84 12.11 -17.71
CA ASN A 347 -36.44 12.50 -19.05
C ASN A 347 -37.67 12.98 -19.84
N GLY A 348 -37.51 13.33 -21.12
CA GLY A 348 -38.64 13.75 -21.96
C GLY A 348 -39.70 12.68 -22.24
N ALA A 349 -39.47 11.42 -21.84
CA ALA A 349 -40.32 10.27 -22.14
C ALA A 349 -41.03 9.67 -20.91
N GLY A 350 -40.50 9.86 -19.70
CA GLY A 350 -41.06 9.30 -18.47
C GLY A 350 -40.29 9.70 -17.21
N SER A 351 -40.71 9.11 -16.09
CA SER A 351 -40.09 9.28 -14.78
C SER A 351 -39.91 7.94 -14.07
N VAL A 352 -38.82 7.83 -13.32
CA VAL A 352 -38.48 6.67 -12.49
C VAL A 352 -38.18 7.17 -11.09
N MET A 353 -38.83 6.58 -10.09
CA MET A 353 -38.53 6.82 -8.68
C MET A 353 -37.38 5.93 -8.26
N VAL A 354 -36.45 6.45 -7.48
CA VAL A 354 -35.34 5.70 -6.89
C VAL A 354 -35.35 5.93 -5.39
N GLU A 355 -35.31 4.82 -4.66
CA GLU A 355 -35.31 4.81 -3.20
C GLU A 355 -34.13 3.99 -2.69
N ALA A 356 -33.31 4.57 -1.81
CA ALA A 356 -32.19 3.90 -1.17
C ALA A 356 -32.56 3.49 0.27
N ARG A 357 -32.27 2.24 0.62
CA ARG A 357 -32.51 1.72 1.98
C ARG A 357 -31.34 0.87 2.43
N SER A 358 -30.75 1.23 3.57
CA SER A 358 -29.64 0.49 4.17
C SER A 358 -30.10 -0.82 4.83
N LEU A 359 -31.36 -0.86 5.31
CA LEU A 359 -32.04 -2.03 5.91
C LEU A 359 -31.19 -2.80 6.94
N ARG A 360 -30.47 -2.06 7.80
CA ARG A 360 -29.56 -2.63 8.79
C ARG A 360 -30.28 -3.37 9.94
N ASP A 361 -31.53 -3.02 10.24
CA ASP A 361 -32.36 -3.65 11.28
C ASP A 361 -33.54 -4.45 10.66
N PRO A 362 -33.88 -5.65 11.16
CA PRO A 362 -35.09 -6.38 10.78
C PRO A 362 -36.40 -5.57 10.77
N VAL A 363 -36.58 -4.60 11.68
CA VAL A 363 -37.78 -3.74 11.75
C VAL A 363 -37.91 -2.88 10.49
N ALA A 364 -36.79 -2.49 9.88
CA ALA A 364 -36.77 -1.63 8.69
C ALA A 364 -37.47 -2.25 7.47
N VAL A 365 -37.56 -3.59 7.39
CA VAL A 365 -38.26 -4.26 6.27
C VAL A 365 -39.78 -4.15 6.41
N ALA A 366 -40.30 -4.20 7.64
CA ALA A 366 -41.74 -4.03 7.88
C ALA A 366 -42.19 -2.58 7.61
N ASP A 367 -41.37 -1.62 8.03
CA ASP A 367 -41.59 -0.20 7.74
C ASP A 367 -41.56 0.08 6.23
N LEU A 368 -40.67 -0.60 5.50
CA LEU A 368 -40.59 -0.50 4.05
C LEU A 368 -41.86 -1.00 3.34
N GLN A 369 -42.46 -2.11 3.77
CA GLN A 369 -43.75 -2.57 3.20
C GLN A 369 -44.85 -1.53 3.42
N GLY A 370 -44.97 -0.99 4.64
CA GLY A 370 -45.97 0.03 4.95
C GLY A 370 -45.77 1.32 4.16
N TRP A 371 -44.53 1.68 3.84
CA TRP A 371 -44.23 2.79 2.93
C TRP A 371 -44.64 2.46 1.49
N LEU A 372 -44.25 1.28 0.97
CA LEU A 372 -44.56 0.82 -0.39
C LEU A 372 -46.06 0.84 -0.72
N ASP A 373 -46.92 0.52 0.24
CA ASP A 373 -48.38 0.54 0.10
C ASP A 373 -48.95 1.91 -0.31
N HIS A 374 -48.20 2.99 -0.08
CA HIS A 374 -48.60 4.36 -0.35
C HIS A 374 -47.86 5.00 -1.54
N VAL A 375 -46.85 4.33 -2.11
CA VAL A 375 -46.06 4.89 -3.22
C VAL A 375 -46.85 4.76 -4.54
N PRO A 376 -46.89 5.81 -5.39
CA PRO A 376 -47.57 5.76 -6.69
C PRO A 376 -47.07 4.64 -7.62
N GLU A 377 -47.90 4.18 -8.55
CA GLU A 377 -47.62 3.03 -9.44
C GLU A 377 -46.51 3.27 -10.50
N GLN A 378 -45.90 4.47 -10.55
CA GLN A 378 -44.77 4.78 -11.43
C GLN A 378 -43.59 3.81 -11.18
N PRO A 379 -42.73 3.49 -12.17
CA PRO A 379 -41.61 2.57 -11.96
C PRO A 379 -40.73 3.00 -10.77
N LEU A 380 -40.48 2.07 -9.86
CA LEU A 380 -39.67 2.26 -8.66
C LEU A 380 -38.43 1.37 -8.72
N VAL A 381 -37.26 1.96 -8.52
CA VAL A 381 -36.01 1.26 -8.28
C VAL A 381 -35.69 1.34 -6.80
N LEU A 382 -35.68 0.20 -6.12
CA LEU A 382 -35.28 0.09 -4.73
C LEU A 382 -33.82 -0.37 -4.65
N VAL A 383 -32.96 0.45 -4.07
CA VAL A 383 -31.52 0.24 -3.97
C VAL A 383 -31.16 -0.16 -2.56
N VAL A 384 -30.63 -1.37 -2.40
CA VAL A 384 -30.41 -1.98 -1.08
C VAL A 384 -29.02 -2.63 -1.03
N PRO A 385 -28.21 -2.43 0.01
CA PRO A 385 -26.99 -3.19 0.21
C PRO A 385 -27.30 -4.56 0.83
N GLY A 386 -26.43 -5.54 0.64
CA GLY A 386 -26.55 -6.86 1.23
C GLY A 386 -26.31 -8.00 0.25
N ASP A 387 -26.75 -9.19 0.64
CA ASP A 387 -26.50 -10.44 -0.04
C ASP A 387 -27.77 -11.03 -0.68
N GLN A 388 -27.67 -12.27 -1.17
CA GLN A 388 -28.80 -12.99 -1.78
C GLN A 388 -29.94 -13.25 -0.77
N ARG A 389 -29.65 -13.35 0.53
CA ARG A 389 -30.69 -13.52 1.55
C ARG A 389 -31.47 -12.23 1.73
N GLN A 390 -30.77 -11.10 1.75
CA GLN A 390 -31.40 -9.79 1.80
C GLN A 390 -32.24 -9.53 0.54
N ARG A 391 -31.73 -9.90 -0.65
CA ARG A 391 -32.52 -9.86 -1.89
C ARG A 391 -33.86 -10.58 -1.74
N ALA A 392 -33.83 -11.83 -1.29
CA ALA A 392 -35.05 -12.63 -1.14
C ALA A 392 -36.07 -11.99 -0.16
N ARG A 393 -35.59 -11.29 0.87
CA ARG A 393 -36.45 -10.55 1.81
C ARG A 393 -37.13 -9.34 1.16
N VAL A 394 -36.40 -8.63 0.29
CA VAL A 394 -36.87 -7.40 -0.36
C VAL A 394 -37.75 -7.71 -1.58
N GLU A 395 -37.40 -8.72 -2.39
CA GLU A 395 -38.22 -9.16 -3.53
C GLU A 395 -39.55 -9.78 -3.11
N GLY A 396 -39.66 -10.23 -1.85
CA GLY A 396 -40.92 -10.68 -1.27
C GLY A 396 -41.91 -9.56 -0.93
N LEU A 397 -41.49 -8.28 -1.04
CA LEU A 397 -42.35 -7.13 -0.78
C LEU A 397 -43.31 -6.89 -1.94
N GLY A 398 -44.56 -6.59 -1.62
CA GLY A 398 -45.62 -6.38 -2.62
C GLY A 398 -45.87 -4.89 -2.85
N ARG A 399 -45.95 -4.47 -4.12
CA ARG A 399 -46.44 -3.14 -4.50
C ARG A 399 -47.29 -3.22 -5.77
N ARG A 400 -48.24 -2.30 -5.94
CA ARG A 400 -48.87 -2.06 -7.24
C ARG A 400 -47.88 -1.27 -8.13
N GLY A 401 -47.72 -1.68 -9.39
CA GLY A 401 -46.74 -1.12 -10.33
C GLY A 401 -45.39 -1.86 -10.33
N ASP A 402 -44.51 -1.48 -11.27
CA ASP A 402 -43.20 -2.11 -11.47
C ASP A 402 -42.21 -1.69 -10.37
N VAL A 403 -41.69 -2.67 -9.61
CA VAL A 403 -40.64 -2.48 -8.61
C VAL A 403 -39.43 -3.33 -9.00
N ARG A 404 -38.28 -2.68 -9.15
CA ARG A 404 -37.02 -3.35 -9.48
C ARG A 404 -36.04 -3.14 -8.33
N VAL A 405 -35.43 -4.23 -7.86
CA VAL A 405 -34.47 -4.19 -6.76
C VAL A 405 -33.05 -4.20 -7.33
N VAL A 406 -32.21 -3.26 -6.89
CA VAL A 406 -30.76 -3.27 -7.16
C VAL A 406 -30.05 -3.64 -5.88
N MET A 407 -29.34 -4.77 -5.90
CA MET A 407 -28.51 -5.18 -4.77
C MET A 407 -27.14 -4.53 -4.92
N TRP A 408 -26.90 -3.44 -4.20
CA TRP A 408 -25.75 -2.57 -4.40
C TRP A 408 -24.40 -3.30 -4.32
N ASP A 409 -24.24 -4.19 -3.34
CA ASP A 409 -22.98 -4.92 -3.15
C ASP A 409 -22.78 -6.10 -4.12
N LEU A 410 -23.87 -6.62 -4.70
CA LEU A 410 -23.81 -7.77 -5.63
C LEU A 410 -23.75 -7.34 -7.09
N GLU A 411 -24.30 -6.17 -7.39
CA GLU A 411 -24.50 -5.65 -8.75
C GLU A 411 -23.97 -4.21 -8.86
N PRO A 412 -22.67 -3.99 -8.59
CA PRO A 412 -22.09 -2.66 -8.65
C PRO A 412 -22.28 -2.06 -10.04
N GLY A 413 -22.85 -0.86 -10.10
CA GLY A 413 -23.11 -0.14 -11.35
C GLY A 413 -24.38 -0.55 -12.10
N ALA A 414 -25.22 -1.44 -11.56
CA ALA A 414 -26.49 -1.82 -12.20
C ALA A 414 -27.57 -0.73 -12.14
N LEU A 415 -27.46 0.22 -11.20
CA LEU A 415 -28.46 1.28 -11.00
C LEU A 415 -28.68 2.12 -12.27
N VAL A 416 -27.60 2.65 -12.87
CA VAL A 416 -27.70 3.58 -14.01
C VAL A 416 -28.31 2.91 -15.24
N PRO A 417 -27.83 1.73 -15.70
CA PRO A 417 -28.45 1.02 -16.82
C PRO A 417 -29.93 0.66 -16.57
N LEU A 418 -30.29 0.29 -15.35
CA LEU A 418 -31.68 -0.06 -15.01
C LEU A 418 -32.60 1.17 -15.08
N VAL A 419 -32.16 2.31 -14.54
CA VAL A 419 -32.91 3.57 -14.64
C VAL A 419 -33.08 3.98 -16.10
N GLU A 420 -32.03 3.84 -16.91
CA GLU A 420 -32.08 4.11 -18.36
C GLU A 420 -33.09 3.21 -19.09
N GLU A 421 -33.10 1.91 -18.79
CA GLU A 421 -34.06 0.94 -19.32
C GLU A 421 -35.50 1.35 -19.00
N LEU A 422 -35.78 1.67 -17.73
CA LEU A 422 -37.12 2.01 -17.26
C LEU A 422 -37.62 3.34 -17.82
N LEU A 423 -36.73 4.33 -17.97
CA LEU A 423 -37.05 5.61 -18.61
C LEU A 423 -37.35 5.49 -20.11
N GLY A 424 -36.86 4.42 -20.77
CA GLY A 424 -37.10 4.15 -22.20
C GLY A 424 -38.41 3.41 -22.49
N ARG A 425 -39.07 2.84 -21.47
CA ARG A 425 -40.36 2.16 -21.63
C ARG A 425 -41.47 3.18 -21.83
N ARG A 426 -42.22 3.07 -22.94
CA ARG A 426 -43.44 3.88 -23.13
C ARG A 426 -44.50 3.45 -22.10
N PRO A 427 -45.25 4.38 -21.48
CA PRO A 427 -46.41 4.00 -20.66
C PRO A 427 -47.39 3.21 -21.55
N GLY A 428 -47.65 1.96 -21.16
CA GLY A 428 -48.54 1.03 -21.86
C GLY A 428 -50.01 1.31 -21.58
#